data_AF-A0AAD7RRU9-F1
#
_entry.id   AF-A0AAD7RRU9-F1
#
_cell.length_a   1.000
_cell.length_b   1.000
_cell.length_c   1.000
_cell.angle_alpha   90.00
_cell.angle_beta   90.00
_cell.angle_gamma   90.00
#
_symmetry.space_group_name_H-M   'P 1'
#
loop_
_entity.id
_entity.type
_entity.pdbx_description
1 polymer ?
#
loop_
_entity_poly.entity_id
_entity_poly.type
_entity_poly.pdbx_seq_one_letter_code
_entity_poly.pdbx_strand_id
1 'polypeptide(L)'
;MNMNRQSSSYKRLFGAERPTLARTTYSSRQYSSPVRSRTSYSLSSAPTMYATKSSRVRSSAPMPRLTSETLDFALSDAINTEFKTNRTNEKAQMQHLNDRFASYIEKVRFLEQQNKILQAELEQLKGKGTSRIGDLYEEEMRELRRQVDQLTNEKARVEVDRDNMGDDIERLREKLQDEMLQREEAETNLQSFRQDVDNASLARLDLERKVESLQEEIAFLKKLHDEEIAEMQAQMQTQHVQIDMDVAKPDLTTALRDVRLQYENLASKNVQESEDWYKSKFADLSEAAARNNDNIRQAKQEASEYRRQVQALTCEVDALKGSNESMERQMREMEENFALESSNYQDTIARLEDDIRNMKDEMARHLREYQDLLNVKMALDIEIATYRKLLEGEESRITTPMPNFSSFNLRESMLEARPVAETMSKKVLIKTIETRDGHVINESTQHHDDLE
;
A
#
# COMPACT_ATOMS: atom_id res chain seq x y z
N MET A 1 46.23 -41.62 -4.14
CA MET A 1 44.84 -41.55 -4.65
C MET A 1 44.20 -40.30 -4.08
N ASN A 2 44.17 -39.23 -4.88
CA ASN A 2 43.47 -37.98 -4.56
C ASN A 2 42.00 -38.15 -4.98
N MET A 3 41.07 -37.92 -4.05
CA MET A 3 39.66 -37.73 -4.40
C MET A 3 39.21 -36.31 -4.07
N ASN A 4 39.06 -35.59 -5.19
CA ASN A 4 38.39 -34.32 -5.42
C ASN A 4 37.18 -34.04 -4.51
N ARG A 5 37.18 -32.91 -3.82
CA ARG A 5 35.94 -32.21 -3.43
C ARG A 5 35.70 -31.09 -4.45
N GLN A 6 34.73 -31.29 -5.35
CA GLN A 6 34.17 -30.20 -6.15
C GLN A 6 33.21 -29.41 -5.26
N SER A 7 33.52 -28.13 -4.99
CA SER A 7 32.55 -27.18 -4.44
C SER A 7 31.98 -26.32 -5.58
N SER A 8 30.65 -26.21 -5.58
CA SER A 8 29.83 -25.56 -6.60
C SER A 8 29.96 -24.02 -6.57
N SER A 9 30.15 -23.42 -7.75
CA SER A 9 30.26 -21.98 -8.01
C SER A 9 28.90 -21.28 -8.14
N TYR A 10 28.14 -21.17 -7.05
CA TYR A 10 26.92 -20.33 -7.03
C TYR A 10 26.92 -19.23 -5.97
N LYS A 11 28.01 -19.06 -5.20
CA LYS A 11 28.06 -18.16 -4.05
C LYS A 11 28.91 -16.89 -4.23
N ARG A 12 29.27 -16.51 -5.47
CA ARG A 12 30.20 -15.40 -5.76
C ARG A 12 29.60 -14.16 -6.43
N LEU A 13 28.27 -14.01 -6.51
CA LEU A 13 27.68 -12.86 -7.21
C LEU A 13 26.80 -11.93 -6.36
N PHE A 14 26.48 -12.24 -5.10
CA PHE A 14 25.70 -11.31 -4.28
C PHE A 14 26.17 -11.25 -2.83
N GLY A 15 26.72 -10.08 -2.47
CA GLY A 15 26.62 -9.51 -1.13
C GLY A 15 27.75 -9.83 -0.16
N ALA A 16 28.82 -9.04 -0.20
CA ALA A 16 29.68 -8.81 0.95
C ALA A 16 29.82 -7.29 1.11
N GLU A 17 29.39 -6.74 2.26
CA GLU A 17 29.97 -5.51 2.78
C GLU A 17 30.11 -5.57 4.31
N ARG A 18 31.23 -5.00 4.75
CA ARG A 18 31.77 -4.99 6.12
C ARG A 18 31.19 -3.85 6.96
N PRO A 19 31.33 -3.90 8.30
CA PRO A 19 30.92 -2.84 9.21
C PRO A 19 32.05 -1.83 9.44
N THR A 20 31.73 -0.53 9.46
CA THR A 20 32.57 0.49 10.12
C THR A 20 31.69 1.47 10.87
N LEU A 21 31.79 1.41 12.20
CA LEU A 21 31.27 2.40 13.14
C LEU A 21 32.21 3.61 13.16
N ALA A 22 31.69 4.81 12.93
CA ALA A 22 32.32 6.06 13.33
C ALA A 22 31.25 6.99 13.91
N ARG A 23 31.44 7.30 15.19
CA ARG A 23 30.70 8.26 16.01
C ARG A 23 31.34 9.64 15.85
N THR A 24 30.57 10.66 15.47
CA THR A 24 30.94 12.04 15.80
C THR A 24 29.72 12.94 16.02
N THR A 25 29.91 13.79 17.01
CA THR A 25 29.08 14.76 17.71
C THR A 25 28.71 16.03 16.94
N TYR A 26 27.53 16.57 17.30
CA TYR A 26 27.16 17.98 17.49
C TYR A 26 27.77 19.06 16.57
N SER A 27 26.92 19.71 15.77
CA SER A 27 27.11 21.12 15.42
C SER A 27 25.80 21.80 15.10
N SER A 28 25.42 22.73 15.97
CA SER A 28 24.43 23.78 15.75
C SER A 28 24.83 24.66 14.56
N ARG A 29 23.93 24.84 13.57
CA ARG A 29 24.06 25.91 12.59
C ARG A 29 22.79 26.74 12.49
N GLN A 30 23.01 28.02 12.76
CA GLN A 30 22.11 29.15 12.67
C GLN A 30 21.70 29.38 11.22
N TYR A 31 20.43 29.68 11.01
CA TYR A 31 19.87 30.07 9.72
C TYR A 31 20.08 31.57 9.53
N SER A 32 20.92 31.96 8.57
CA SER A 32 21.06 33.35 8.12
C SER A 32 20.36 33.53 6.78
N SER A 33 19.39 34.45 6.76
CA SER A 33 18.59 34.86 5.60
C SER A 33 19.43 35.71 4.63
N PRO A 34 19.35 35.52 3.31
CA PRO A 34 19.77 36.53 2.36
C PRO A 34 18.62 37.49 2.05
N VAL A 35 18.90 38.77 2.22
CA VAL A 35 18.11 39.90 1.75
C VAL A 35 18.07 39.87 0.22
N ARG A 36 16.87 39.85 -0.38
CA ARG A 36 16.71 40.13 -1.82
C ARG A 36 15.68 41.23 -2.03
N SER A 37 16.14 42.24 -2.76
CA SER A 37 15.56 43.54 -2.96
C SER A 37 14.20 43.51 -3.66
N ARG A 38 13.26 44.29 -3.11
CA ARG A 38 11.98 44.66 -3.74
C ARG A 38 12.24 45.50 -4.99
N THR A 39 11.59 45.14 -6.10
CA THR A 39 11.32 46.06 -7.21
C THR A 39 9.83 45.95 -7.53
N SER A 40 9.08 46.97 -7.12
CA SER A 40 7.67 47.16 -7.42
C SER A 40 7.51 47.82 -8.78
N TYR A 41 6.73 47.21 -9.66
CA TYR A 41 6.18 47.87 -10.84
C TYR A 41 5.05 48.80 -10.37
N SER A 42 5.18 50.10 -10.62
CA SER A 42 4.10 51.07 -10.44
C SER A 42 3.39 51.27 -11.78
N LEU A 43 2.08 51.05 -11.76
CA LEU A 43 1.18 51.36 -12.86
C LEU A 43 0.96 52.87 -12.91
N SER A 44 1.07 53.41 -14.12
CA SER A 44 0.87 54.80 -14.50
C SER A 44 -0.52 55.31 -14.12
N SER A 45 -0.54 56.38 -13.31
CA SER A 45 -1.72 57.24 -13.13
C SER A 45 -1.85 58.21 -14.30
N ALA A 46 -3.05 58.32 -14.83
CA ALA A 46 -3.45 59.36 -15.78
C ALA A 46 -3.59 60.71 -15.05
N PRO A 47 -3.16 61.85 -15.65
CA PRO A 47 -3.49 63.16 -15.10
C PRO A 47 -4.85 63.64 -15.64
N THR A 48 -5.74 63.89 -14.68
CA THR A 48 -7.00 64.60 -14.79
C THR A 48 -6.77 66.03 -15.34
N MET A 49 -7.51 66.39 -16.38
CA MET A 49 -7.54 67.74 -16.96
C MET A 49 -8.30 68.70 -16.03
N TYR A 50 -7.65 69.80 -15.65
CA TYR A 50 -8.30 70.93 -14.99
C TYR A 50 -9.21 71.66 -16.00
N ALA A 51 -10.51 71.62 -15.78
CA ALA A 51 -11.48 72.46 -16.49
C ALA A 51 -11.44 73.87 -15.89
N THR A 52 -10.88 74.83 -16.61
CA THR A 52 -10.96 76.25 -16.25
C THR A 52 -12.31 76.80 -16.68
N LYS A 53 -13.16 77.15 -15.69
CA LYS A 53 -14.39 77.91 -15.91
C LYS A 53 -14.03 79.28 -16.49
N SER A 54 -14.45 79.56 -17.73
CA SER A 54 -14.41 80.89 -18.34
C SER A 54 -15.42 81.80 -17.63
N SER A 55 -14.93 82.77 -16.86
CA SER A 55 -15.75 83.84 -16.31
C SER A 55 -16.08 84.85 -17.42
N ARG A 56 -17.34 84.87 -17.82
CA ARG A 56 -17.93 85.95 -18.63
C ARG A 56 -18.08 87.19 -17.74
N VAL A 57 -17.28 88.22 -17.98
CA VAL A 57 -17.59 89.58 -17.51
C VAL A 57 -18.44 90.26 -18.57
N ARG A 58 -19.74 90.31 -18.28
CA ARG A 58 -20.78 91.02 -19.03
C ARG A 58 -20.82 92.46 -18.51
N SER A 59 -20.26 93.40 -19.27
CA SER A 59 -20.42 94.83 -18.99
C SER A 59 -21.78 95.30 -19.53
N SER A 60 -22.73 95.51 -18.62
CA SER A 60 -23.96 96.26 -18.88
C SER A 60 -23.66 97.76 -18.75
N ALA A 61 -23.61 98.47 -19.87
CA ALA A 61 -23.65 99.92 -19.89
C ALA A 61 -25.10 100.40 -20.20
N PRO A 62 -25.65 101.33 -19.42
CA PRO A 62 -26.69 102.24 -19.90
C PRO A 62 -26.05 103.60 -20.28
N MET A 63 -26.20 104.00 -21.54
CA MET A 63 -26.13 105.42 -21.99
C MET A 63 -27.41 106.13 -21.52
N PRO A 64 -27.53 107.49 -21.39
CA PRO A 64 -26.99 108.53 -22.28
C PRO A 64 -26.61 109.88 -21.60
N ARG A 65 -26.01 110.86 -22.28
CA ARG A 65 -26.71 111.92 -23.05
C ARG A 65 -25.74 112.73 -23.92
N LEU A 66 -26.23 113.02 -25.11
CA LEU A 66 -25.62 113.79 -26.19
C LEU A 66 -25.79 115.29 -25.96
N THR A 67 -24.76 116.06 -26.31
CA THR A 67 -24.85 117.41 -26.87
C THR A 67 -23.88 117.44 -28.06
N SER A 68 -24.39 117.41 -29.30
CA SER A 68 -24.32 118.52 -30.29
C SER A 68 -22.94 119.18 -30.28
N GLU A 69 -22.09 119.17 -31.30
CA GLU A 69 -22.13 119.30 -32.76
C GLU A 69 -20.68 118.95 -33.21
N THR A 70 -20.38 118.23 -34.28
CA THR A 70 -20.25 118.67 -35.67
C THR A 70 -19.78 117.45 -36.49
N LEU A 71 -20.30 117.22 -37.70
CA LEU A 71 -19.94 116.06 -38.52
C LEU A 71 -18.60 116.30 -39.26
N ASP A 72 -17.58 115.51 -38.93
CA ASP A 72 -16.25 115.58 -39.55
C ASP A 72 -16.01 114.35 -40.46
N PHE A 73 -16.35 114.49 -41.75
CA PHE A 73 -16.40 113.40 -42.73
C PHE A 73 -15.02 112.80 -43.11
N ALA A 74 -13.90 113.49 -42.83
CA ALA A 74 -12.56 112.97 -43.10
C ALA A 74 -12.09 111.92 -42.07
N LEU A 75 -12.56 112.02 -40.83
CA LEU A 75 -12.25 111.07 -39.76
C LEU A 75 -13.00 109.74 -39.96
N SER A 76 -14.23 109.79 -40.49
CA SER A 76 -15.04 108.60 -40.70
C SER A 76 -14.54 107.70 -41.85
N ASP A 77 -13.87 108.26 -42.87
CA ASP A 77 -13.34 107.49 -44.00
C ASP A 77 -11.97 106.85 -43.68
N ALA A 78 -11.16 107.50 -42.84
CA ALA A 78 -9.96 106.92 -42.23
C ALA A 78 -10.32 105.77 -41.27
N ILE A 79 -11.35 105.93 -40.44
CA ILE A 79 -11.84 104.86 -39.55
C ILE A 79 -12.44 103.70 -40.36
N ASN A 80 -13.11 103.96 -41.49
CA ASN A 80 -13.69 102.91 -42.33
C ASN A 80 -12.62 102.14 -43.13
N THR A 81 -11.53 102.80 -43.54
CA THR A 81 -10.38 102.12 -44.15
C THR A 81 -9.62 101.28 -43.12
N GLU A 82 -9.39 101.78 -41.91
CA GLU A 82 -8.82 100.99 -40.80
C GLU A 82 -9.73 99.83 -40.37
N PHE A 83 -11.05 100.01 -40.38
CA PHE A 83 -11.99 98.93 -40.06
C PHE A 83 -11.99 97.84 -41.14
N LYS A 84 -11.89 98.22 -42.42
CA LYS A 84 -11.76 97.26 -43.53
C LYS A 84 -10.44 96.50 -43.46
N THR A 85 -9.32 97.17 -43.18
CA THR A 85 -8.02 96.50 -43.03
C THR A 85 -8.00 95.57 -41.82
N ASN A 86 -8.54 95.99 -40.68
CA ASN A 86 -8.67 95.15 -39.49
C ASN A 86 -9.58 93.93 -39.76
N ARG A 87 -10.72 94.11 -40.43
CA ARG A 87 -11.61 93.00 -40.78
C ARG A 87 -10.99 92.04 -41.79
N THR A 88 -10.19 92.53 -42.73
CA THR A 88 -9.43 91.64 -43.64
C THR A 88 -8.32 90.90 -42.92
N ASN A 89 -7.66 91.53 -41.96
CA ASN A 89 -6.60 90.91 -41.16
C ASN A 89 -7.17 89.86 -40.19
N GLU A 90 -8.29 90.15 -39.53
CA GLU A 90 -9.04 89.20 -38.71
C GLU A 90 -9.57 88.03 -39.56
N LYS A 91 -10.10 88.31 -40.76
CA LYS A 91 -10.50 87.25 -41.71
C LYS A 91 -9.32 86.37 -42.12
N ALA A 92 -8.14 86.94 -42.36
CA ALA A 92 -6.93 86.19 -42.69
C ALA A 92 -6.43 85.35 -41.51
N GLN A 93 -6.50 85.87 -40.29
CA GLN A 93 -6.18 85.11 -39.07
C GLN A 93 -7.16 83.96 -38.83
N MET A 94 -8.46 84.20 -39.02
CA MET A 94 -9.49 83.15 -38.94
C MET A 94 -9.31 82.10 -40.04
N GLN A 95 -8.90 82.50 -41.24
CA GLN A 95 -8.57 81.56 -42.32
C GLN A 95 -7.36 80.69 -41.95
N HIS A 96 -6.26 81.30 -41.47
CA HIS A 96 -5.07 80.56 -41.03
C HIS A 96 -5.39 79.60 -39.87
N LEU A 97 -6.24 80.02 -38.93
CA LEU A 97 -6.69 79.17 -37.83
C LEU A 97 -7.56 78.01 -38.32
N ASN A 98 -8.46 78.26 -39.27
CA ASN A 98 -9.27 77.22 -39.91
C ASN A 98 -8.42 76.25 -40.73
N ASP A 99 -7.41 76.71 -41.45
CA ASP A 99 -6.49 75.85 -42.20
C ASP A 99 -5.67 74.95 -41.22
N ARG A 100 -5.30 75.51 -40.06
CA ARG A 100 -4.68 74.73 -38.98
C ARG A 100 -5.65 73.73 -38.34
N PHE A 101 -6.93 74.07 -38.19
CA PHE A 101 -7.94 73.12 -37.71
C PHE A 101 -8.22 72.03 -38.74
N ALA A 102 -8.29 72.35 -40.03
CA ALA A 102 -8.47 71.37 -41.09
C ALA A 102 -7.32 70.35 -41.12
N SER A 103 -6.07 70.81 -41.04
CA SER A 103 -4.90 69.92 -40.94
C SER A 103 -4.87 69.09 -39.66
N TYR A 104 -5.35 69.64 -38.52
CA TYR A 104 -5.49 68.86 -37.28
C TYR A 104 -6.58 67.79 -37.39
N ILE A 105 -7.74 68.11 -37.97
CA ILE A 105 -8.83 67.15 -38.19
C ILE A 105 -8.37 66.03 -39.14
N GLU A 106 -7.64 66.38 -40.21
CA GLU A 106 -7.07 65.39 -41.13
C GLU A 106 -6.06 64.49 -40.41
N LYS A 107 -5.23 65.04 -39.52
CA LYS A 107 -4.30 64.26 -38.71
C LYS A 107 -5.03 63.33 -37.72
N VAL A 108 -6.09 63.80 -37.08
CA VAL A 108 -6.92 62.98 -36.18
C VAL A 108 -7.58 61.84 -36.96
N ARG A 109 -8.19 62.11 -38.12
CA ARG A 109 -8.77 61.08 -38.98
C ARG A 109 -7.74 60.05 -39.43
N PHE A 110 -6.54 60.49 -39.82
CA PHE A 110 -5.44 59.59 -40.16
C PHE A 110 -5.04 58.70 -38.97
N LEU A 111 -4.93 59.27 -37.76
CA LEU A 111 -4.61 58.51 -36.55
C LEU A 111 -5.74 57.56 -36.13
N GLU A 112 -7.00 57.97 -36.29
CA GLU A 112 -8.17 57.11 -36.05
C GLU A 112 -8.20 55.93 -37.01
N GLN A 113 -7.93 56.18 -38.30
CA GLN A 113 -7.84 55.14 -39.31
C GLN A 113 -6.69 54.18 -39.01
N GLN A 114 -5.51 54.71 -38.62
CA GLN A 114 -4.37 53.89 -38.24
C GLN A 114 -4.66 53.05 -36.98
N ASN A 115 -5.29 53.63 -35.96
CA ASN A 115 -5.71 52.90 -34.76
C ASN A 115 -6.73 51.81 -35.09
N LYS A 116 -7.66 52.07 -36.01
CA LYS A 116 -8.64 51.06 -36.46
C LYS A 116 -7.96 49.88 -37.16
N ILE A 117 -6.95 50.14 -37.99
CA ILE A 117 -6.15 49.09 -38.63
C ILE A 117 -5.36 48.29 -37.58
N LEU A 118 -4.69 48.98 -36.66
CA LEU A 118 -3.94 48.32 -35.57
C LEU A 118 -4.84 47.47 -34.67
N GLN A 119 -6.05 47.93 -34.37
CA GLN A 119 -7.04 47.15 -33.60
C GLN A 119 -7.46 45.89 -34.35
N ALA A 120 -7.70 45.98 -35.66
CA ALA A 120 -8.06 44.82 -36.48
C ALA A 120 -6.91 43.80 -36.57
N GLU A 121 -5.67 44.27 -36.70
CA GLU A 121 -4.47 43.42 -36.71
C GLU A 121 -4.25 42.72 -35.36
N LEU A 122 -4.48 43.43 -34.26
CA LEU A 122 -4.37 42.89 -32.90
C LEU A 122 -5.42 41.80 -32.64
N GLU A 123 -6.66 42.01 -33.09
CA GLU A 123 -7.73 41.02 -32.98
C GLU A 123 -7.43 39.77 -33.82
N GLN A 124 -6.89 39.97 -35.05
CA GLN A 124 -6.50 38.86 -35.92
C GLN A 124 -5.35 38.01 -35.33
N LEU A 125 -4.39 38.64 -34.67
CA LEU A 125 -3.27 37.95 -34.03
C LEU A 125 -3.70 37.21 -32.75
N LYS A 126 -4.61 37.80 -31.96
CA LYS A 126 -5.17 37.15 -30.77
C LYS A 126 -5.96 35.88 -31.10
N GLY A 127 -6.71 35.87 -32.20
CA GLY A 127 -7.52 34.71 -32.60
C GLY A 127 -6.75 33.52 -33.18
N LYS A 128 -5.49 33.71 -33.63
CA LYS A 128 -4.76 32.69 -34.40
C LYS A 128 -3.61 32.00 -33.65
N GLY A 129 -3.04 32.64 -32.63
CA GLY A 129 -1.77 32.20 -32.05
C GLY A 129 -1.85 31.31 -30.81
N THR A 130 -2.90 31.45 -29.98
CA THR A 130 -2.91 30.89 -28.62
C THR A 130 -3.82 29.65 -28.47
N SER A 131 -4.97 29.59 -29.17
CA SER A 131 -5.91 28.47 -29.05
C SER A 131 -5.32 27.16 -29.58
N ARG A 132 -4.78 27.15 -30.80
CA ARG A 132 -4.36 25.91 -31.48
C ARG A 132 -3.26 25.14 -30.73
N ILE A 133 -2.33 25.84 -30.09
CA ILE A 133 -1.26 25.21 -29.31
C ILE A 133 -1.81 24.69 -27.98
N GLY A 134 -2.72 25.45 -27.34
CA GLY A 134 -3.43 24.99 -26.15
C GLY A 134 -4.26 23.73 -26.41
N ASP A 135 -4.97 23.70 -27.54
CA ASP A 135 -5.81 22.56 -27.95
C ASP A 135 -4.98 21.27 -28.15
N LEU A 136 -3.78 21.40 -28.74
CA LEU A 136 -2.85 20.27 -28.92
C LEU A 136 -2.31 19.74 -27.59
N TYR A 137 -1.90 20.64 -26.67
CA TYR A 137 -1.46 20.23 -25.34
C TYR A 137 -2.60 19.64 -24.51
N GLU A 138 -3.82 20.14 -24.68
CA GLU A 138 -4.99 19.58 -24.01
C GLU A 138 -5.32 18.18 -24.53
N GLU A 139 -5.20 17.95 -25.83
CA GLU A 139 -5.35 16.62 -26.45
C GLU A 139 -4.26 15.66 -25.97
N GLU A 140 -2.99 16.08 -25.92
CA GLU A 140 -1.89 15.27 -25.35
C GLU A 140 -2.13 14.95 -23.88
N MET A 141 -2.58 15.92 -23.07
CA MET A 141 -2.92 15.68 -21.66
C MET A 141 -4.09 14.70 -21.52
N ARG A 142 -5.09 14.77 -22.38
CA ARG A 142 -6.23 13.84 -22.38
C ARG A 142 -5.79 12.42 -22.74
N GLU A 143 -4.91 12.29 -23.72
CA GLU A 143 -4.35 11.01 -24.13
C GLU A 143 -3.45 10.41 -23.04
N LEU A 144 -2.59 11.21 -22.41
CA LEU A 144 -1.78 10.76 -21.27
C LEU A 144 -2.64 10.30 -20.09
N ARG A 145 -3.73 11.02 -19.77
CA ARG A 145 -4.69 10.58 -18.74
C ARG A 145 -5.34 9.25 -19.10
N ARG A 146 -5.79 9.09 -20.36
CA ARG A 146 -6.35 7.82 -20.86
C ARG A 146 -5.35 6.67 -20.72
N GLN A 147 -4.07 6.91 -21.03
CA GLN A 147 -3.02 5.91 -20.87
C GLN A 147 -2.78 5.55 -19.40
N VAL A 148 -2.79 6.53 -18.49
CA VAL A 148 -2.68 6.28 -17.04
C VAL A 148 -3.84 5.43 -16.54
N ASP A 149 -5.07 5.75 -16.96
CA ASP A 149 -6.26 4.97 -16.57
C ASP A 149 -6.18 3.54 -17.10
N GLN A 150 -5.73 3.35 -18.33
CA GLN A 150 -5.52 2.03 -18.94
C GLN A 150 -4.48 1.21 -18.19
N LEU A 151 -3.30 1.79 -17.94
CA LEU A 151 -2.23 1.12 -17.19
C LEU A 151 -2.66 0.81 -15.76
N THR A 152 -3.47 1.67 -15.14
CA THR A 152 -4.01 1.44 -13.79
C THR A 152 -4.97 0.26 -13.78
N ASN A 153 -5.86 0.15 -14.78
CA ASN A 153 -6.77 -0.99 -14.91
C ASN A 153 -6.03 -2.29 -15.24
N GLU A 154 -5.04 -2.24 -16.13
CA GLU A 154 -4.19 -3.40 -16.44
C GLU A 154 -3.40 -3.86 -15.21
N LYS A 155 -2.82 -2.92 -14.46
CA LYS A 155 -2.14 -3.21 -13.20
C LYS A 155 -3.09 -3.89 -12.20
N ALA A 156 -4.28 -3.33 -11.99
CA ALA A 156 -5.27 -3.90 -11.06
C ALA A 156 -5.67 -5.33 -11.48
N ARG A 157 -5.84 -5.57 -12.78
CA ARG A 157 -6.13 -6.91 -13.31
C ARG A 157 -4.98 -7.89 -13.05
N VAL A 158 -3.74 -7.49 -13.32
CA VAL A 158 -2.56 -8.32 -13.06
C VAL A 158 -2.36 -8.59 -11.57
N GLU A 159 -2.67 -7.63 -10.70
CA GLU A 159 -2.64 -7.81 -9.25
C GLU A 159 -3.65 -8.87 -8.79
N VAL A 160 -4.88 -8.82 -9.30
CA VAL A 160 -5.90 -9.86 -9.03
C VAL A 160 -5.45 -11.23 -9.54
N ASP A 161 -4.91 -11.30 -10.76
CA ASP A 161 -4.41 -12.57 -11.32
C ASP A 161 -3.23 -13.12 -10.48
N ARG A 162 -2.33 -12.25 -10.01
CA ARG A 162 -1.24 -12.62 -9.10
C ARG A 162 -1.79 -13.20 -7.80
N ASP A 163 -2.78 -12.54 -7.19
CA ASP A 163 -3.35 -12.97 -5.92
C ASP A 163 -4.08 -14.31 -6.08
N ASN A 164 -4.85 -14.49 -7.16
CA ASN A 164 -5.47 -15.77 -7.51
C ASN A 164 -4.44 -16.90 -7.68
N MET A 165 -3.32 -16.63 -8.36
CA MET A 165 -2.24 -17.62 -8.51
C MET A 165 -1.52 -17.89 -7.19
N GLY A 166 -1.44 -16.89 -6.31
CA GLY A 166 -0.96 -17.03 -4.93
C GLY A 166 -1.81 -18.02 -4.14
N ASP A 167 -3.13 -17.84 -4.16
CA ASP A 167 -4.08 -18.72 -3.51
C ASP A 167 -4.00 -20.15 -4.08
N ASP A 168 -3.87 -20.31 -5.40
CA ASP A 168 -3.74 -21.63 -6.03
C ASP A 168 -2.44 -22.34 -5.61
N ILE A 169 -1.33 -21.60 -5.50
CA ILE A 169 -0.07 -22.14 -4.98
C ILE A 169 -0.24 -22.59 -3.52
N GLU A 170 -0.92 -21.81 -2.69
CA GLU A 170 -1.17 -22.15 -1.30
C GLU A 170 -2.06 -23.40 -1.15
N ARG A 171 -3.16 -23.48 -1.91
CA ARG A 171 -4.00 -24.69 -1.98
C ARG A 171 -3.23 -25.92 -2.45
N LEU A 172 -2.33 -25.76 -3.42
CA LEU A 172 -1.49 -26.87 -3.90
C LEU A 172 -0.45 -27.30 -2.86
N ARG A 173 0.09 -26.36 -2.07
CA ARG A 173 1.00 -26.66 -0.95
C ARG A 173 0.29 -27.42 0.16
N GLU A 174 -0.91 -27.00 0.53
CA GLU A 174 -1.75 -27.70 1.54
C GLU A 174 -2.05 -29.13 1.08
N LYS A 175 -2.52 -29.30 -0.17
CA LYS A 175 -2.75 -30.64 -0.74
C LYS A 175 -1.49 -31.50 -0.77
N LEU A 176 -0.34 -30.93 -1.12
CA LEU A 176 0.94 -31.66 -1.11
C LEU A 176 1.30 -32.13 0.30
N GLN A 177 1.09 -31.27 1.30
CA GLN A 177 1.35 -31.62 2.70
C GLN A 177 0.43 -32.74 3.18
N ASP A 178 -0.86 -32.68 2.85
CA ASP A 178 -1.82 -33.74 3.16
C ASP A 178 -1.44 -35.08 2.51
N GLU A 179 -1.08 -35.07 1.22
CA GLU A 179 -0.61 -36.26 0.51
C GLU A 179 0.70 -36.83 1.10
N MET A 180 1.60 -35.96 1.56
CA MET A 180 2.81 -36.40 2.26
C MET A 180 2.47 -37.11 3.58
N LEU A 181 1.55 -36.56 4.38
CA LEU A 181 1.09 -37.17 5.62
C LEU A 181 0.40 -38.52 5.37
N GLN A 182 -0.49 -38.59 4.36
CA GLN A 182 -1.14 -39.84 3.97
C GLN A 182 -0.14 -40.89 3.49
N ARG A 183 0.90 -40.48 2.74
CA ARG A 183 1.98 -41.38 2.32
C ARG A 183 2.77 -41.92 3.51
N GLU A 184 3.11 -41.07 4.47
CA GLU A 184 3.83 -41.47 5.69
C GLU A 184 3.00 -42.42 6.57
N GLU A 185 1.69 -42.17 6.70
CA GLU A 185 0.77 -43.07 7.40
C GLU A 185 0.70 -44.42 6.69
N ALA A 186 0.56 -44.42 5.36
CA ALA A 186 0.53 -45.65 4.56
C ALA A 186 1.86 -46.43 4.64
N GLU A 187 3.01 -45.74 4.65
CA GLU A 187 4.33 -46.36 4.83
C GLU A 187 4.48 -46.98 6.23
N THR A 188 3.98 -46.29 7.26
CA THR A 188 3.99 -46.79 8.64
C THR A 188 3.10 -48.03 8.78
N ASN A 189 1.89 -48.01 8.21
CA ASN A 189 0.98 -49.16 8.18
C ASN A 189 1.56 -50.35 7.38
N LEU A 190 2.24 -50.09 6.28
CA LEU A 190 2.90 -51.13 5.50
C LEU A 190 4.06 -51.76 6.30
N GLN A 191 4.83 -50.95 7.03
CA GLN A 191 5.89 -51.43 7.91
C GLN A 191 5.32 -52.30 9.04
N SER A 192 4.19 -51.92 9.65
CA SER A 192 3.54 -52.75 10.68
C SER A 192 3.03 -54.07 10.11
N PHE A 193 2.39 -54.05 8.93
CA PHE A 193 1.95 -55.29 8.29
C PHE A 193 3.12 -56.22 7.91
N ARG A 194 4.27 -55.68 7.51
CA ARG A 194 5.47 -56.49 7.29
C ARG A 194 5.93 -57.16 8.59
N GLN A 195 5.97 -56.41 9.69
CA GLN A 195 6.30 -56.96 11.00
C GLN A 195 5.31 -58.05 11.43
N ASP A 196 4.02 -57.87 11.18
CA ASP A 196 3.00 -58.86 11.49
C ASP A 196 3.16 -60.14 10.66
N VAL A 197 3.50 -60.01 9.37
CA VAL A 197 3.81 -61.15 8.49
C VAL A 197 5.06 -61.90 8.97
N ASP A 198 6.10 -61.19 9.39
CA ASP A 198 7.32 -61.79 9.93
C ASP A 198 7.02 -62.53 11.26
N ASN A 199 6.25 -61.90 12.15
CA ASN A 199 5.81 -62.50 13.41
C ASN A 199 4.96 -63.77 13.16
N ALA A 200 4.03 -63.72 12.21
CA ALA A 200 3.21 -64.86 11.82
C ALA A 200 4.05 -65.99 11.20
N SER A 201 5.08 -65.64 10.42
CA SER A 201 6.02 -66.60 9.83
C SER A 201 6.86 -67.30 10.90
N LEU A 202 7.35 -66.56 11.90
CA LEU A 202 8.04 -67.12 13.05
C LEU A 202 7.14 -68.07 13.85
N ALA A 203 5.91 -67.63 14.16
CA ALA A 203 4.93 -68.47 14.87
C ALA A 203 4.61 -69.76 14.10
N ARG A 204 4.47 -69.68 12.76
CA ARG A 204 4.28 -70.86 11.91
C ARG A 204 5.47 -71.81 12.02
N LEU A 205 6.70 -71.30 11.94
CA LEU A 205 7.93 -72.09 12.02
C LEU A 205 8.10 -72.74 13.41
N ASP A 206 7.76 -72.04 14.48
CA ASP A 206 7.73 -72.62 15.84
C ASP A 206 6.72 -73.76 15.97
N LEU A 207 5.53 -73.59 15.38
CA LEU A 207 4.51 -74.65 15.33
C LEU A 207 4.95 -75.84 14.47
N GLU A 208 5.57 -75.60 13.31
CA GLU A 208 6.15 -76.64 12.45
C GLU A 208 7.20 -77.46 13.22
N ARG A 209 8.15 -76.79 13.90
CA ARG A 209 9.13 -77.47 14.77
C ARG A 209 8.48 -78.26 15.89
N LYS A 210 7.40 -77.76 16.49
CA LYS A 210 6.67 -78.48 17.54
C LYS A 210 5.98 -79.73 16.98
N VAL A 211 5.42 -79.65 15.78
CA VAL A 211 4.83 -80.79 15.07
C VAL A 211 5.90 -81.84 14.78
N GLU A 212 7.06 -81.45 14.23
CA GLU A 212 8.19 -82.35 13.97
C GLU A 212 8.66 -83.05 15.26
N SER A 213 8.88 -82.29 16.34
CA SER A 213 9.27 -82.84 17.64
C SER A 213 8.25 -83.84 18.19
N LEU A 214 6.96 -83.57 18.07
CA LEU A 214 5.90 -84.50 18.48
C LEU A 214 5.85 -85.75 17.58
N GLN A 215 6.13 -85.61 16.29
CA GLN A 215 6.22 -86.76 15.36
C GLN A 215 7.41 -87.65 15.71
N GLU A 216 8.57 -87.07 16.03
CA GLU A 216 9.74 -87.81 16.51
C GLU A 216 9.45 -88.53 17.83
N GLU A 217 8.76 -87.88 18.77
CA GLU A 217 8.34 -88.48 20.03
C GLU A 217 7.39 -89.67 19.81
N ILE A 218 6.40 -89.53 18.92
CA ILE A 218 5.50 -90.63 18.52
C ILE A 218 6.29 -91.78 17.89
N ALA A 219 7.26 -91.47 17.00
CA ALA A 219 8.08 -92.49 16.35
C ALA A 219 8.98 -93.24 17.36
N PHE A 220 9.54 -92.51 18.33
CA PHE A 220 10.32 -93.07 19.42
C PHE A 220 9.47 -93.99 20.30
N LEU A 221 8.29 -93.54 20.75
CA LEU A 221 7.37 -94.35 21.56
C LEU A 221 6.90 -95.61 20.82
N LYS A 222 6.65 -95.52 19.51
CA LYS A 222 6.33 -96.71 18.69
C LYS A 222 7.47 -97.72 18.66
N LYS A 223 8.71 -97.26 18.40
CA LYS A 223 9.89 -98.15 18.42
C LYS A 223 10.09 -98.78 19.79
N LEU A 224 9.95 -98.01 20.87
CA LEU A 224 10.07 -98.52 22.23
C LEU A 224 9.03 -99.61 22.50
N HIS A 225 7.76 -99.38 22.16
CA HIS A 225 6.73 -100.40 22.31
C HIS A 225 6.98 -101.63 21.43
N ASP A 226 7.45 -101.46 20.20
CA ASP A 226 7.80 -102.59 19.33
C ASP A 226 8.95 -103.42 19.93
N GLU A 227 9.95 -102.77 20.51
CA GLU A 227 11.06 -103.41 21.23
C GLU A 227 10.59 -104.12 22.51
N GLU A 228 9.75 -103.48 23.33
CA GLU A 228 9.17 -104.09 24.54
C GLU A 228 8.29 -105.31 24.20
N ILE A 229 7.50 -105.23 23.13
CA ILE A 229 6.71 -106.37 22.64
C ILE A 229 7.64 -107.49 22.16
N ALA A 230 8.69 -107.16 21.40
CA ALA A 230 9.67 -108.13 20.94
C ALA A 230 10.42 -108.79 22.12
N GLU A 231 10.78 -108.01 23.14
CA GLU A 231 11.40 -108.51 24.36
C GLU A 231 10.43 -109.41 25.14
N MET A 232 9.17 -109.00 25.36
CA MET A 232 8.18 -109.86 26.00
C MET A 232 7.94 -111.15 25.21
N GLN A 233 7.89 -111.09 23.87
CA GLN A 233 7.79 -112.28 23.02
C GLN A 233 9.03 -113.17 23.15
N ALA A 234 10.23 -112.57 23.19
CA ALA A 234 11.48 -113.29 23.40
C ALA A 234 11.55 -113.90 24.81
N GLN A 235 11.10 -113.21 25.85
CA GLN A 235 10.99 -113.70 27.22
C GLN A 235 9.97 -114.83 27.33
N MET A 236 8.84 -114.76 26.63
CA MET A 236 7.89 -115.88 26.54
C MET A 236 8.50 -117.08 25.81
N GLN A 237 9.29 -116.87 24.76
CA GLN A 237 9.98 -117.94 24.03
C GLN A 237 11.15 -118.54 24.83
N THR A 238 11.91 -117.74 25.58
CA THR A 238 13.01 -118.19 26.44
C THR A 238 12.52 -118.79 27.77
N GLN A 239 11.41 -118.34 28.35
CA GLN A 239 10.75 -119.09 29.44
C GLN A 239 10.25 -120.46 28.96
N HIS A 240 10.02 -120.65 27.66
CA HIS A 240 9.66 -121.94 27.08
C HIS A 240 10.87 -122.82 26.71
N VAL A 241 12.10 -122.28 26.69
CA VAL A 241 13.29 -123.00 26.21
C VAL A 241 14.53 -122.56 27.01
N GLN A 242 15.04 -123.51 27.81
CA GLN A 242 16.34 -123.55 28.52
C GLN A 242 16.36 -123.13 30.01
N ILE A 243 16.02 -124.11 30.86
CA ILE A 243 16.95 -124.54 31.92
C ILE A 243 17.83 -125.61 31.28
N ASP A 244 19.06 -125.27 30.88
CA ASP A 244 20.17 -126.20 31.08
C ASP A 244 21.52 -125.47 31.04
N MET A 245 22.30 -125.81 32.05
CA MET A 245 23.47 -125.10 32.52
C MET A 245 24.69 -125.93 32.16
N ASP A 246 25.67 -125.36 31.45
CA ASP A 246 27.00 -125.94 31.40
C ASP A 246 28.08 -124.85 31.45
N VAL A 247 28.48 -124.53 32.68
CA VAL A 247 29.53 -123.56 32.99
C VAL A 247 30.85 -124.32 33.11
N ALA A 248 31.57 -124.42 31.99
CA ALA A 248 32.97 -124.79 32.01
C ALA A 248 33.76 -123.66 32.71
N LYS A 249 34.40 -123.99 33.84
CA LYS A 249 35.18 -123.06 34.68
C LYS A 249 36.22 -122.31 33.84
N PRO A 250 36.05 -120.99 33.60
CA PRO A 250 37.15 -120.13 33.21
C PRO A 250 37.98 -119.83 34.47
N ASP A 251 39.24 -119.44 34.30
CA ASP A 251 40.10 -119.02 35.40
C ASP A 251 39.49 -117.82 36.13
N LEU A 252 38.75 -118.14 37.20
CA LEU A 252 37.93 -117.25 37.99
C LEU A 252 38.77 -116.11 38.58
N THR A 253 40.05 -116.35 38.83
CA THR A 253 40.95 -115.35 39.41
C THR A 253 41.27 -114.23 38.42
N THR A 254 41.41 -114.55 37.14
CA THR A 254 41.71 -113.57 36.09
C THR A 254 40.44 -112.87 35.62
N ALA A 255 39.32 -113.58 35.49
CA ALA A 255 38.02 -112.99 35.21
C ALA A 255 37.53 -112.07 36.35
N LEU A 256 37.70 -112.45 37.62
CA LEU A 256 37.36 -111.56 38.76
C LEU A 256 38.27 -110.34 38.83
N ARG A 257 39.56 -110.47 38.47
CA ARG A 257 40.47 -109.32 38.35
C ARG A 257 40.03 -108.38 37.24
N ASP A 258 39.64 -108.91 36.09
CA ASP A 258 39.21 -108.13 34.93
C ASP A 258 37.85 -107.45 35.19
N VAL A 259 36.89 -108.15 35.78
CA VAL A 259 35.61 -107.57 36.24
C VAL A 259 35.85 -106.47 37.26
N ARG A 260 36.75 -106.67 38.24
CA ARG A 260 37.11 -105.61 39.20
C ARG A 260 37.73 -104.39 38.51
N LEU A 261 38.65 -104.61 37.56
CA LEU A 261 39.27 -103.54 36.78
C LEU A 261 38.25 -102.79 35.92
N GLN A 262 37.28 -103.49 35.32
CA GLN A 262 36.16 -102.91 34.58
C GLN A 262 35.28 -102.05 35.47
N TYR A 263 34.94 -102.52 36.68
CA TYR A 263 34.17 -101.72 37.65
C TYR A 263 34.95 -100.51 38.15
N GLU A 264 36.25 -100.65 38.40
CA GLU A 264 37.11 -99.54 38.81
C GLU A 264 37.24 -98.49 37.71
N ASN A 265 37.40 -98.91 36.45
CA ASN A 265 37.39 -98.03 35.29
C ASN A 265 36.03 -97.38 35.06
N LEU A 266 34.92 -98.12 35.21
CA LEU A 266 33.57 -97.59 35.06
C LEU A 266 33.24 -96.59 36.16
N ALA A 267 33.64 -96.85 37.40
CA ALA A 267 33.49 -95.93 38.52
C ALA A 267 34.33 -94.65 38.29
N SER A 268 35.59 -94.80 37.87
CA SER A 268 36.46 -93.67 37.54
C SER A 268 35.89 -92.83 36.38
N LYS A 269 35.42 -93.48 35.30
CA LYS A 269 34.75 -92.80 34.19
C LYS A 269 33.48 -92.09 34.61
N ASN A 270 32.63 -92.72 35.42
CA ASN A 270 31.38 -92.11 35.90
C ASN A 270 31.65 -90.86 36.75
N VAL A 271 32.66 -90.90 37.63
CA VAL A 271 33.08 -89.73 38.41
C VAL A 271 33.59 -88.62 37.48
N GLN A 272 34.46 -88.95 36.51
CA GLN A 272 34.99 -87.98 35.56
C GLN A 272 33.88 -87.35 34.69
N GLU A 273 32.99 -88.16 34.14
CA GLU A 273 31.85 -87.71 33.33
C GLU A 273 30.90 -86.83 34.14
N SER A 274 30.65 -87.18 35.42
CA SER A 274 29.87 -86.36 36.33
C SER A 274 30.55 -85.01 36.61
N GLU A 275 31.86 -85.01 36.88
CA GLU A 275 32.63 -83.78 37.08
C GLU A 275 32.62 -82.88 35.84
N ASP A 276 32.85 -83.45 34.66
CA ASP A 276 32.87 -82.70 33.40
C ASP A 276 31.48 -82.17 33.05
N TRP A 277 30.42 -82.93 33.36
CA TRP A 277 29.04 -82.47 33.27
C TRP A 277 28.76 -81.29 34.20
N TYR A 278 29.19 -81.36 35.47
CA TYR A 278 29.04 -80.25 36.42
C TYR A 278 29.86 -79.02 36.00
N LYS A 279 31.09 -79.20 35.51
CA LYS A 279 31.93 -78.11 35.00
C LYS A 279 31.27 -77.43 33.81
N SER A 280 30.75 -78.21 32.85
CA SER A 280 30.03 -77.67 31.69
C SER A 280 28.78 -76.93 32.14
N LYS A 281 27.97 -77.49 33.04
CA LYS A 281 26.77 -76.81 33.54
C LYS A 281 27.07 -75.53 34.31
N PHE A 282 28.14 -75.53 35.10
CA PHE A 282 28.59 -74.32 35.78
C PHE A 282 29.08 -73.26 34.79
N ALA A 283 29.81 -73.65 33.75
CA ALA A 283 30.24 -72.75 32.68
C ALA A 283 29.04 -72.16 31.93
N ASP A 284 28.06 -72.97 31.54
CA ASP A 284 26.83 -72.52 30.87
C ASP A 284 26.06 -71.49 31.73
N LEU A 285 25.89 -71.78 33.03
CA LEU A 285 25.21 -70.88 33.95
C LEU A 285 25.98 -69.58 34.17
N SER A 286 27.31 -69.66 34.28
CA SER A 286 28.19 -68.50 34.41
C SER A 286 28.13 -67.62 33.16
N GLU A 287 28.17 -68.22 31.98
CA GLU A 287 28.04 -67.50 30.70
C GLU A 287 26.65 -66.87 30.54
N ALA A 288 25.59 -67.60 30.87
CA ALA A 288 24.22 -67.05 30.86
C ALA A 288 24.07 -65.88 31.83
N ALA A 289 24.67 -65.96 33.02
CA ALA A 289 24.69 -64.87 33.99
C ALA A 289 25.50 -63.66 33.48
N ALA A 290 26.64 -63.89 32.82
CA ALA A 290 27.44 -62.82 32.21
C ALA A 290 26.66 -62.10 31.09
N ARG A 291 26.06 -62.85 30.16
CA ARG A 291 25.21 -62.29 29.09
C ARG A 291 24.02 -61.51 29.65
N ASN A 292 23.37 -62.00 30.70
CA ASN A 292 22.29 -61.27 31.35
C ASN A 292 22.77 -59.95 31.98
N ASN A 293 23.94 -59.95 32.64
CA ASN A 293 24.54 -58.72 33.18
C ASN A 293 24.89 -57.71 32.07
N ASP A 294 25.42 -58.19 30.94
CA ASP A 294 25.72 -57.33 29.79
C ASP A 294 24.45 -56.75 29.17
N ASN A 295 23.39 -57.55 29.02
CA ASN A 295 22.08 -57.08 28.55
C ASN A 295 21.49 -56.01 29.48
N ILE A 296 21.58 -56.22 30.81
CA ILE A 296 21.13 -55.23 31.80
C ILE A 296 21.96 -53.94 31.70
N ARG A 297 23.28 -54.06 31.49
CA ARG A 297 24.17 -52.91 31.32
C ARG A 297 23.83 -52.12 30.06
N GLN A 298 23.60 -52.82 28.94
CA GLN A 298 23.19 -52.21 27.68
C GLN A 298 21.84 -51.51 27.81
N ALA A 299 20.83 -52.17 28.38
CA ALA A 299 19.52 -51.57 28.62
C ALA A 299 19.60 -50.31 29.52
N LYS A 300 20.48 -50.32 30.54
CA LYS A 300 20.74 -49.14 31.38
C LYS A 300 21.40 -48.00 30.60
N GLN A 301 22.35 -48.32 29.71
CA GLN A 301 22.99 -47.33 28.86
C GLN A 301 21.98 -46.69 27.91
N GLU A 302 21.20 -47.50 27.20
CA GLU A 302 20.14 -47.03 26.30
C GLU A 302 19.11 -46.16 27.04
N ALA A 303 18.65 -46.58 28.23
CA ALA A 303 17.77 -45.77 29.07
C ALA A 303 18.40 -44.42 29.47
N SER A 304 19.71 -44.38 29.72
CA SER A 304 20.43 -43.13 30.02
C SER A 304 20.56 -42.22 28.80
N GLU A 305 20.75 -42.80 27.61
CA GLU A 305 20.82 -42.08 26.34
C GLU A 305 19.47 -41.49 25.96
N TYR A 306 18.37 -42.27 26.08
CA TYR A 306 17.01 -41.76 25.88
C TYR A 306 16.68 -40.63 26.86
N ARG A 307 17.07 -40.74 28.14
CA ARG A 307 16.89 -39.65 29.11
C ARG A 307 17.64 -38.38 28.69
N ARG A 308 18.88 -38.51 28.20
CA ARG A 308 19.66 -37.37 27.69
C ARG A 308 19.01 -36.76 26.44
N GLN A 309 18.49 -37.58 25.53
CA GLN A 309 17.80 -37.12 24.34
C GLN A 309 16.52 -36.35 24.68
N VAL A 310 15.71 -36.87 25.62
CA VAL A 310 14.52 -36.17 26.13
C VAL A 310 14.90 -34.82 26.73
N GLN A 311 15.96 -34.74 27.54
CA GLN A 311 16.42 -33.48 28.10
C GLN A 311 16.89 -32.50 27.01
N ALA A 312 17.64 -32.96 26.01
CA ALA A 312 18.11 -32.13 24.90
C ALA A 312 16.93 -31.57 24.08
N LEU A 313 15.96 -32.42 23.72
CA LEU A 313 14.74 -32.00 23.01
C LEU A 313 13.89 -31.05 23.85
N THR A 314 13.80 -31.25 25.16
CA THR A 314 13.08 -30.33 26.05
C THR A 314 13.74 -28.95 26.05
N CYS A 315 15.07 -28.88 26.16
CA CYS A 315 15.79 -27.61 26.08
C CYS A 315 15.63 -26.92 24.71
N GLU A 316 15.61 -27.69 23.62
CA GLU A 316 15.37 -27.14 22.28
C GLU A 316 13.95 -26.56 22.14
N VAL A 317 12.93 -27.28 22.65
CA VAL A 317 11.55 -26.79 22.69
C VAL A 317 11.46 -25.50 23.50
N ASP A 318 12.08 -25.43 24.67
CA ASP A 318 12.05 -24.23 25.51
C ASP A 318 12.81 -23.05 24.86
N ALA A 319 13.91 -23.32 24.16
CA ALA A 319 14.64 -22.30 23.39
C ALA A 319 13.80 -21.77 22.21
N LEU A 320 13.13 -22.65 21.48
CA LEU A 320 12.22 -22.27 20.38
C LEU A 320 11.01 -21.49 20.89
N LYS A 321 10.42 -21.89 22.02
CA LYS A 321 9.35 -21.12 22.68
C LYS A 321 9.82 -19.72 23.06
N GLY A 322 11.00 -19.59 23.69
CA GLY A 322 11.57 -18.29 24.03
C GLY A 322 11.85 -17.42 22.80
N SER A 323 12.33 -18.02 21.70
CA SER A 323 12.48 -17.32 20.42
C SER A 323 11.14 -16.86 19.85
N ASN A 324 10.11 -17.70 19.89
CA ASN A 324 8.77 -17.36 19.40
C ASN A 324 8.16 -16.22 20.21
N GLU A 325 8.20 -16.30 21.54
CA GLU A 325 7.73 -15.21 22.42
C GLU A 325 8.47 -13.88 22.17
N SER A 326 9.76 -13.94 21.83
CA SER A 326 10.55 -12.75 21.45
C SER A 326 10.05 -12.15 20.14
N MET A 327 9.82 -12.97 19.13
CA MET A 327 9.31 -12.51 17.83
C MET A 327 7.88 -11.96 17.93
N GLU A 328 7.00 -12.62 18.69
CA GLU A 328 5.65 -12.13 18.96
C GLU A 328 5.67 -10.78 19.71
N ARG A 329 6.61 -10.59 20.64
CA ARG A 329 6.79 -9.30 21.32
C ARG A 329 7.26 -8.21 20.36
N GLN A 330 8.24 -8.50 19.51
CA GLN A 330 8.70 -7.55 18.48
C GLN A 330 7.59 -7.19 17.50
N MET A 331 6.76 -8.16 17.10
CA MET A 331 5.60 -7.91 16.24
C MET A 331 4.59 -6.97 16.91
N ARG A 332 4.22 -7.23 18.17
CA ARG A 332 3.35 -6.33 18.94
C ARG A 332 3.94 -4.93 19.09
N GLU A 333 5.23 -4.82 19.41
CA GLU A 333 5.90 -3.52 19.52
C GLU A 333 5.90 -2.77 18.17
N MET A 334 6.09 -3.46 17.04
CA MET A 334 5.97 -2.84 15.71
C MET A 334 4.55 -2.40 15.42
N GLU A 335 3.54 -3.23 15.70
CA GLU A 335 2.12 -2.89 15.53
C GLU A 335 1.73 -1.66 16.37
N GLU A 336 2.15 -1.60 17.64
CA GLU A 336 1.93 -0.46 18.51
C GLU A 336 2.62 0.81 17.99
N ASN A 337 3.86 0.70 17.51
CA ASN A 337 4.59 1.82 16.91
C ASN A 337 3.89 2.34 15.64
N PHE A 338 3.41 1.45 14.77
CA PHE A 338 2.66 1.84 13.58
C PHE A 338 1.31 2.47 13.94
N ALA A 339 0.62 1.95 14.95
CA ALA A 339 -0.62 2.55 15.45
C ALA A 339 -0.39 3.97 15.98
N LEU A 340 0.69 4.17 16.74
CA LEU A 340 1.11 5.49 17.22
C LEU A 340 1.46 6.44 16.07
N GLU A 341 2.24 5.98 15.08
CA GLU A 341 2.60 6.79 13.92
C GLU A 341 1.38 7.19 13.09
N SER A 342 0.45 6.24 12.87
CA SER A 342 -0.83 6.49 12.23
C SER A 342 -1.66 7.53 13.00
N SER A 343 -1.75 7.41 14.32
CA SER A 343 -2.41 8.41 15.17
C SER A 343 -1.77 9.79 15.03
N ASN A 344 -0.43 9.87 15.00
CA ASN A 344 0.28 11.13 14.82
C ASN A 344 -0.01 11.77 13.45
N TYR A 345 -0.11 10.97 12.39
CA TYR A 345 -0.51 11.46 11.06
C TYR A 345 -1.96 11.94 11.06
N GLN A 346 -2.88 11.21 11.70
CA GLN A 346 -4.28 11.64 11.85
C GLN A 346 -4.39 12.96 12.63
N ASP A 347 -3.65 13.12 13.73
CA ASP A 347 -3.59 14.36 14.50
C ASP A 347 -3.04 15.53 13.66
N THR A 348 -2.02 15.26 12.83
CA THR A 348 -1.44 16.26 11.93
C THR A 348 -2.44 16.68 10.85
N ILE A 349 -3.16 15.72 10.26
CA ILE A 349 -4.24 15.99 9.31
C ILE A 349 -5.32 16.84 9.98
N ALA A 350 -5.78 16.45 11.18
CA ALA A 350 -6.81 17.18 11.91
C ALA A 350 -6.40 18.64 12.19
N ARG A 351 -5.14 18.88 12.57
CA ARG A 351 -4.61 20.25 12.75
C ARG A 351 -4.61 21.05 11.46
N LEU A 352 -4.14 20.46 10.36
CA LEU A 352 -4.13 21.14 9.05
C LEU A 352 -5.55 21.42 8.54
N GLU A 353 -6.51 20.52 8.79
CA GLU A 353 -7.91 20.76 8.49
C GLU A 353 -8.50 21.91 9.30
N ASP A 354 -8.15 22.01 10.59
CA ASP A 354 -8.58 23.11 11.45
C ASP A 354 -7.99 24.46 10.97
N ASP A 355 -6.70 24.50 10.63
CA ASP A 355 -6.06 25.68 10.05
C ASP A 355 -6.75 26.12 8.75
N ILE A 356 -7.12 25.17 7.88
CA ILE A 356 -7.88 25.47 6.65
C ILE A 356 -9.25 26.05 6.98
N ARG A 357 -9.96 25.52 7.99
CA ARG A 357 -11.26 26.05 8.43
C ARG A 357 -11.11 27.48 8.98
N ASN A 358 -10.13 27.70 9.85
CA ASN A 358 -9.83 29.00 10.43
C ASN A 358 -9.53 30.05 9.33
N MET A 359 -8.69 29.70 8.33
CA MET A 359 -8.39 30.59 7.21
C MET A 359 -9.61 30.88 6.32
N LYS A 360 -10.49 29.89 6.12
CA LYS A 360 -11.76 30.11 5.39
C LYS A 360 -12.68 31.06 6.14
N ASP A 361 -12.79 30.93 7.45
CA ASP A 361 -13.60 31.81 8.30
C ASP A 361 -13.04 33.23 8.33
N GLU A 362 -11.71 33.39 8.41
CA GLU A 362 -11.03 34.68 8.29
C GLU A 362 -11.29 35.33 6.93
N MET A 363 -11.19 34.56 5.84
CA MET A 363 -11.50 35.05 4.50
C MET A 363 -12.96 35.50 4.38
N ALA A 364 -13.90 34.72 4.92
CA ALA A 364 -15.32 35.08 4.94
C ALA A 364 -15.58 36.34 5.77
N ARG A 365 -14.86 36.52 6.90
CA ARG A 365 -14.92 37.72 7.72
C ARG A 365 -14.42 38.94 6.95
N HIS A 366 -13.28 38.83 6.28
CA HIS A 366 -12.75 39.91 5.45
C HIS A 366 -13.70 40.28 4.30
N LEU A 367 -14.31 39.30 3.63
CA LEU A 367 -15.31 39.57 2.59
C LEU A 367 -16.50 40.37 3.12
N ARG A 368 -16.98 40.07 4.34
CA ARG A 368 -18.03 40.87 5.00
C ARG A 368 -17.56 42.29 5.29
N GLU A 369 -16.37 42.46 5.85
CA GLU A 369 -15.79 43.80 6.12
C GLU A 369 -15.63 44.63 4.84
N TYR A 370 -15.20 44.01 3.73
CA TYR A 370 -15.11 44.67 2.43
C TYR A 370 -16.49 45.10 1.89
N GLN A 371 -17.50 44.23 2.03
CA GLN A 371 -18.87 44.57 1.63
C GLN A 371 -19.44 45.72 2.47
N ASP A 372 -19.19 45.73 3.78
CA ASP A 372 -19.63 46.82 4.67
C ASP A 372 -18.94 48.14 4.31
N LEU A 373 -17.63 48.11 4.04
CA LEU A 373 -16.88 49.29 3.60
C LEU A 373 -17.38 49.80 2.24
N LEU A 374 -17.70 48.90 1.31
CA LEU A 374 -18.29 49.24 0.02
C LEU A 374 -19.66 49.90 0.21
N ASN A 375 -20.50 49.38 1.11
CA ASN A 375 -21.81 49.96 1.43
C ASN A 375 -21.65 51.40 1.99
N VAL A 376 -20.69 51.62 2.89
CA VAL A 376 -20.38 52.97 3.41
C VAL A 376 -19.89 53.89 2.28
N LYS A 377 -19.01 53.41 1.40
CA LYS A 377 -18.54 54.18 0.25
C LYS A 377 -19.69 54.58 -0.68
N MET A 378 -20.63 53.67 -0.94
CA MET A 378 -21.81 53.96 -1.76
C MET A 378 -22.71 55.02 -1.08
N ALA A 379 -22.90 54.95 0.23
CA ALA A 379 -23.63 55.97 0.97
C ALA A 379 -22.96 57.35 0.85
N LEU A 380 -21.63 57.42 0.99
CA LEU A 380 -20.86 58.65 0.81
C LEU A 380 -20.93 59.19 -0.62
N ASP A 381 -20.91 58.34 -1.64
CA ASP A 381 -21.09 58.78 -3.03
C ASP A 381 -22.47 59.42 -3.24
N ILE A 382 -23.52 58.84 -2.64
CA ILE A 382 -24.87 59.40 -2.65
C ILE A 382 -24.88 60.76 -1.94
N GLU A 383 -24.28 60.87 -0.75
CA GLU A 383 -24.16 62.14 -0.04
C GLU A 383 -23.44 63.20 -0.90
N ILE A 384 -22.30 62.87 -1.49
CA ILE A 384 -21.55 63.77 -2.39
C ILE A 384 -22.42 64.20 -3.58
N ALA A 385 -23.17 63.28 -4.19
CA ALA A 385 -24.08 63.59 -5.28
C ALA A 385 -25.20 64.54 -4.83
N THR A 386 -25.76 64.34 -3.64
CA THR A 386 -26.78 65.25 -3.08
C THR A 386 -26.21 66.63 -2.76
N TYR A 387 -25.02 66.71 -2.15
CA TYR A 387 -24.34 67.97 -1.90
C TYR A 387 -24.01 68.72 -3.20
N ARG A 388 -23.53 68.02 -4.24
CA ARG A 388 -23.30 68.60 -5.57
C ARG A 388 -24.59 69.19 -6.15
N LYS A 389 -25.70 68.45 -6.09
CA LYS A 389 -27.00 68.91 -6.59
C LYS A 389 -27.53 70.13 -5.83
N LEU A 390 -27.32 70.19 -4.51
CA LEU A 390 -27.71 71.35 -3.69
C LEU A 390 -26.86 72.59 -4.03
N LEU A 391 -25.54 72.40 -4.21
CA LEU A 391 -24.62 73.45 -4.65
C LEU A 391 -24.97 73.97 -6.05
N GLU A 392 -25.30 73.09 -7.00
CA GLU A 392 -25.80 73.48 -8.33
C GLU A 392 -27.12 74.26 -8.23
N GLY A 393 -28.00 73.91 -7.28
CA GLY A 393 -29.23 74.65 -6.98
C GLY A 393 -28.99 76.04 -6.38
N GLU A 394 -27.96 76.20 -5.55
CA GLU A 394 -27.51 77.50 -5.03
C GLU A 394 -26.80 78.35 -6.08
N GLU A 395 -25.93 77.74 -6.91
CA GLU A 395 -25.34 78.42 -8.08
C GLU A 395 -26.46 78.93 -9.01
N SER A 396 -27.55 78.17 -9.18
CA SER A 396 -28.74 78.58 -9.95
C SER A 396 -29.54 79.73 -9.32
N ARG A 397 -29.46 79.92 -7.99
CA ARG A 397 -30.06 81.09 -7.30
C ARG A 397 -29.15 82.32 -7.37
N ILE A 398 -27.84 82.14 -7.30
CA ILE A 398 -26.85 83.23 -7.30
C ILE A 398 -26.56 83.72 -8.73
N THR A 399 -26.78 82.90 -9.76
CA THR A 399 -26.76 83.32 -11.17
C THR A 399 -28.17 83.47 -11.74
N THR A 400 -28.81 84.62 -11.50
CA THR A 400 -29.74 85.16 -12.52
C THR A 400 -28.91 85.88 -13.59
N PRO A 401 -29.20 85.68 -14.88
CA PRO A 401 -30.37 86.31 -15.47
C PRO A 401 -31.28 85.36 -16.26
N MET A 402 -32.58 85.58 -16.09
CA MET A 402 -33.79 85.18 -16.83
C MET A 402 -33.63 84.65 -18.28
N PRO A 403 -34.67 83.96 -18.81
CA PRO A 403 -34.89 82.52 -18.78
C PRO A 403 -34.72 81.91 -20.18
N ASN A 404 -34.65 80.58 -20.30
CA ASN A 404 -35.17 79.92 -21.49
C ASN A 404 -35.69 78.52 -21.14
N PHE A 405 -36.97 78.33 -21.45
CA PHE A 405 -37.70 77.09 -21.34
C PHE A 405 -37.25 76.12 -22.43
N SER A 406 -36.93 74.88 -22.03
CA SER A 406 -37.19 73.73 -22.88
C SER A 406 -37.19 72.44 -22.04
N SER A 407 -38.41 71.93 -21.86
CA SER A 407 -38.75 70.52 -22.02
C SER A 407 -38.47 69.59 -20.85
N PHE A 408 -39.55 69.38 -20.09
CA PHE A 408 -39.98 68.07 -19.58
C PHE A 408 -39.48 66.89 -20.43
N ASN A 409 -38.85 65.92 -19.77
CA ASN A 409 -39.09 64.48 -19.97
C ASN A 409 -38.39 63.69 -18.85
N LEU A 410 -39.08 63.65 -17.70
CA LEU A 410 -38.93 62.59 -16.71
C LEU A 410 -39.48 61.31 -17.35
N ARG A 411 -38.61 60.48 -17.92
CA ARG A 411 -38.92 59.09 -18.25
C ARG A 411 -38.17 58.19 -17.28
N GLU A 412 -38.86 58.00 -16.16
CA GLU A 412 -38.94 56.75 -15.41
C GLU A 412 -38.68 55.52 -16.27
N SER A 413 -37.64 54.77 -15.91
CA SER A 413 -37.50 53.35 -16.23
C SER A 413 -36.90 52.66 -15.02
N MET A 414 -37.72 52.52 -13.97
CA MET A 414 -37.61 51.35 -13.09
C MET A 414 -37.91 50.11 -13.93
N LEU A 415 -36.89 49.28 -14.18
CA LEU A 415 -37.01 47.86 -14.46
C LEU A 415 -35.79 47.23 -13.79
N GLU A 416 -35.93 46.78 -12.54
CA GLU A 416 -36.41 45.44 -12.16
C GLU A 416 -35.19 44.62 -11.70
N ALA A 417 -34.96 44.66 -10.39
CA ALA A 417 -34.05 43.75 -9.72
C ALA A 417 -34.63 42.33 -9.85
N ARG A 418 -33.99 41.49 -10.67
CA ARG A 418 -34.13 40.03 -10.56
C ARG A 418 -33.06 39.52 -9.59
N PRO A 419 -33.42 39.02 -8.39
CA PRO A 419 -32.56 38.07 -7.72
C PRO A 419 -32.68 36.74 -8.48
N VAL A 420 -31.66 36.37 -9.24
CA VAL A 420 -31.52 34.98 -9.66
C VAL A 420 -31.06 34.21 -8.42
N ALA A 421 -32.04 33.84 -7.59
CA ALA A 421 -31.87 32.74 -6.66
C ALA A 421 -31.94 31.46 -7.50
N GLU A 422 -30.81 30.99 -8.00
CA GLU A 422 -30.67 29.60 -8.42
C GLU A 422 -30.71 28.73 -7.16
N THR A 423 -31.93 28.36 -6.75
CA THR A 423 -32.12 27.16 -5.92
C THR A 423 -31.69 25.97 -6.76
N MET A 424 -30.43 25.56 -6.61
CA MET A 424 -29.98 24.25 -7.08
C MET A 424 -30.71 23.17 -6.28
N SER A 425 -31.88 22.77 -6.75
CA SER A 425 -32.56 21.57 -6.26
C SER A 425 -31.70 20.37 -6.69
N LYS A 426 -30.88 19.86 -5.77
CA LYS A 426 -30.08 18.66 -6.01
C LYS A 426 -31.02 17.46 -6.08
N LYS A 427 -31.27 16.95 -7.29
CA LYS A 427 -31.92 15.65 -7.46
C LYS A 427 -30.94 14.55 -7.07
N VAL A 428 -31.26 13.83 -6.00
CA VAL A 428 -30.49 12.65 -5.57
C VAL A 428 -30.98 11.46 -6.40
N LEU A 429 -30.07 10.89 -7.18
CA LEU A 429 -30.33 9.67 -7.95
C LEU A 429 -29.71 8.49 -7.18
N ILE A 430 -30.55 7.63 -6.62
CA ILE A 430 -30.08 6.42 -5.95
C ILE A 430 -30.15 5.29 -6.98
N LYS A 431 -28.98 4.77 -7.35
CA LYS A 431 -28.82 3.63 -8.25
C LYS A 431 -28.43 2.42 -7.40
N THR A 432 -29.31 1.43 -7.32
CA THR A 432 -29.03 0.17 -6.63
C THR A 432 -28.63 -0.87 -7.66
N ILE A 433 -27.43 -1.44 -7.49
CA ILE A 433 -26.85 -2.44 -8.40
C ILE A 433 -26.69 -3.74 -7.62
N GLU A 434 -27.40 -4.79 -8.04
CA GLU A 434 -27.16 -6.15 -7.56
C GLU A 434 -26.15 -6.84 -8.48
N THR A 435 -25.02 -7.26 -7.90
CA THR A 435 -23.98 -8.03 -8.59
C THR A 435 -23.84 -9.42 -7.97
N ARG A 436 -23.75 -10.43 -8.82
CA ARG A 436 -23.37 -11.81 -8.45
C ARG A 436 -22.21 -12.24 -9.34
N ASP A 437 -21.13 -12.73 -8.75
CA ASP A 437 -19.91 -13.17 -9.46
C ASP A 437 -19.37 -12.11 -10.45
N GLY A 438 -19.35 -10.86 -10.00
CA GLY A 438 -18.80 -9.73 -10.78
C GLY A 438 -19.65 -9.26 -11.97
N HIS A 439 -20.81 -9.88 -12.23
CA HIS A 439 -21.73 -9.46 -13.29
C HIS A 439 -22.97 -8.79 -12.70
N VAL A 440 -23.38 -7.66 -13.30
CA VAL A 440 -24.59 -6.92 -12.91
C VAL A 440 -25.81 -7.69 -13.39
N ILE A 441 -26.62 -8.18 -12.46
CA ILE A 441 -27.80 -9.00 -12.76
C ILE A 441 -29.10 -8.20 -12.71
N ASN A 442 -29.13 -7.06 -12.01
CA ASN A 442 -30.28 -6.17 -11.98
C ASN A 442 -29.85 -4.71 -11.71
N GLU A 443 -30.47 -3.77 -12.43
CA GLU A 443 -30.26 -2.33 -12.26
C GLU A 443 -31.64 -1.65 -12.15
N SER A 444 -31.90 -1.02 -11.00
CA SER A 444 -33.10 -0.22 -10.79
C SER A 444 -32.72 1.20 -10.38
N THR A 445 -33.35 2.19 -11.01
CA THR A 445 -33.14 3.61 -10.75
C THR A 445 -34.45 4.21 -10.25
N GLN A 446 -34.45 4.74 -9.02
CA GLN A 446 -35.62 5.39 -8.43
C GLN A 446 -35.36 6.88 -8.25
N HIS A 447 -36.26 7.71 -8.77
CA HIS A 447 -36.23 9.16 -8.60
C HIS A 447 -36.90 9.51 -7.26
N HIS A 448 -36.16 10.15 -6.35
CA HIS A 448 -36.73 10.77 -5.17
C HIS A 448 -36.75 12.28 -5.40
N ASP A 449 -37.94 12.83 -5.58
CA ASP A 449 -38.16 14.27 -5.57
C ASP A 449 -38.54 14.65 -4.13
N ASP A 450 -37.57 15.10 -3.33
CA ASP A 450 -37.85 15.70 -2.03
C ASP A 450 -38.57 17.03 -2.25
N LEU A 451 -39.85 17.06 -1.87
CA LEU A 451 -40.65 18.28 -1.75
C LEU A 451 -40.41 18.86 -0.36
N GLU A 452 -39.57 19.89 -0.27
CA GLU A 452 -39.64 20.92 0.77
C GLU A 452 -39.91 22.30 0.14
#